data_AF-A0A1H1SM87-F1
#
_entry.id   AF-A0A1H1SM87-F1
#
_cell.length_a   1.000
_cell.length_b   1.000
_cell.length_c   1.000
_cell.angle_alpha   90.00
_cell.angle_beta   90.00
_cell.angle_gamma   90.00
#
_symmetry.space_group_name_H-M   'P 1'
#
loop_
_entity.id
_entity.type
_entity.pdbx_description
1 polymer ?
#
loop_
_entity_poly.entity_id
_entity_poly.type
_entity_poly.pdbx_seq_one_letter_code
_entity_poly.pdbx_strand_id
1 'polypeptide(L)'
;MSDEELAEILKYSSSVELYIVTWNNILKLLYCPFEVLVMHDVGVLIRGQKVMVDEVKVTHDLQTVYIIKNVAYYYYHFEIVLE
;
A
#
# COMPACT_ATOMS: atom_id res chain seq x y z
N MET A 1 9.05 14.77 13.39
CA MET A 1 9.96 14.55 12.26
C MET A 1 10.02 15.86 11.49
N SER A 2 11.21 16.34 11.20
CA SER A 2 11.41 17.49 10.32
C SER A 2 11.16 17.11 8.86
N ASP A 3 10.93 18.11 8.00
CA ASP A 3 10.75 17.90 6.57
C ASP A 3 12.02 17.32 5.93
N GLU A 4 13.20 17.70 6.42
CA GLU A 4 14.48 17.15 5.97
C GLU A 4 14.62 15.66 6.31
N GLU A 5 14.28 15.25 7.54
CA GLU A 5 14.30 13.85 7.95
C GLU A 5 13.32 13.01 7.13
N LEU A 6 12.12 13.55 6.87
CA LEU A 6 11.13 12.88 6.05
C LEU A 6 11.62 12.72 4.61
N ALA A 7 12.21 13.76 4.02
CA ALA A 7 12.74 13.73 2.67
C ALA A 7 13.85 12.67 2.51
N GLU A 8 14.73 12.51 3.49
CA GLU A 8 15.78 11.47 3.47
C GLU A 8 15.18 10.06 3.43
N ILE A 9 14.13 9.79 4.21
CA ILE A 9 13.47 8.48 4.22
C ILE A 9 12.75 8.22 2.89
N LEU A 10 12.05 9.23 2.37
CA LEU A 10 11.26 9.11 1.15
C LEU A 10 12.10 8.86 -0.11
N LYS A 11 13.42 9.14 -0.10
CA LYS A 11 14.33 8.77 -1.21
C LYS A 11 14.32 7.28 -1.55
N TYR A 12 13.97 6.44 -0.58
CA TYR A 12 13.89 4.99 -0.75
C TYR A 12 12.46 4.49 -0.99
N SER A 13 11.49 5.40 -1.08
CA SER A 13 10.10 5.07 -1.37
C SER A 13 9.83 5.18 -2.87
N SER A 14 8.95 4.31 -3.37
CA SER A 14 8.44 4.35 -4.74
C SER A 14 6.93 4.38 -4.70
N SER A 15 6.31 5.16 -5.60
CA SER A 15 4.85 5.18 -5.72
C SER A 15 4.29 4.05 -6.57
N VAL A 16 5.16 3.35 -7.30
CA VAL A 16 4.79 2.33 -8.29
C VAL A 16 5.28 0.94 -7.93
N GLU A 17 6.05 0.82 -6.85
CA GLU A 17 6.66 -0.43 -6.42
C GLU A 17 6.59 -0.59 -4.89
N LEU A 18 6.37 -1.82 -4.43
CA LEU A 18 6.31 -2.16 -3.01
C LEU A 18 7.07 -3.45 -2.73
N TYR A 19 8.07 -3.37 -1.84
CA TYR A 19 8.73 -4.55 -1.29
C TYR A 19 7.90 -5.14 -0.15
N ILE A 20 7.64 -6.44 -0.21
CA ILE A 20 6.92 -7.20 0.82
C ILE A 20 7.72 -8.41 1.28
N VAL A 21 7.47 -8.83 2.50
CA VAL A 21 7.94 -10.13 3.02
C VAL A 21 6.75 -11.07 3.06
N THR A 22 6.82 -12.17 2.33
CA THR A 22 5.78 -13.19 2.29
C THR A 22 5.81 -14.07 3.54
N TRP A 23 4.74 -14.86 3.73
CA TRP A 23 4.61 -15.79 4.87
C TRP A 23 5.76 -16.82 4.97
N ASN A 24 6.44 -17.14 3.86
CA ASN A 24 7.60 -18.03 3.81
C ASN A 24 8.95 -17.29 3.80
N ASN A 25 8.98 -16.04 4.30
CA ASN A 25 10.19 -15.19 4.42
C ASN A 25 10.89 -14.88 3.09
N ILE A 26 10.13 -14.81 1.99
CA ILE A 26 10.67 -14.38 0.69
C ILE A 26 10.40 -12.88 0.51
N LEU A 27 11.46 -12.14 0.18
CA LEU A 27 11.33 -10.76 -0.28
C LEU A 27 10.78 -10.77 -1.72
N LYS A 28 9.57 -10.23 -1.92
CA LYS A 28 8.98 -10.03 -3.24
C LYS A 28 8.83 -8.54 -3.52
N LEU A 29 9.05 -8.16 -4.78
CA LEU A 29 8.74 -6.83 -5.29
C LEU A 29 7.40 -6.88 -6.01
N LEU A 30 6.45 -6.04 -5.60
CA LEU A 30 5.17 -5.85 -6.25
C LEU A 30 5.23 -4.59 -7.11
N TYR A 31 4.71 -4.68 -8.32
CA TYR A 31 4.53 -3.53 -9.21
C TYR A 31 3.07 -3.09 -9.17
N CYS A 32 2.84 -1.79 -9.18
CA CYS A 32 1.50 -1.26 -9.36
C CYS A 32 1.09 -1.32 -10.85
N PRO A 33 -0.18 -1.65 -11.14
CA PRO A 33 -1.21 -1.98 -10.17
C PRO A 33 -1.15 -3.43 -9.67
N PHE A 34 -1.47 -3.68 -8.40
CA PHE A 34 -1.59 -5.03 -7.82
C PHE A 34 -2.94 -5.24 -7.14
N GLU A 35 -3.40 -6.49 -7.05
CA GLU A 35 -4.71 -6.85 -6.47
C GLU A 35 -4.63 -6.99 -4.94
N VAL A 36 -5.65 -6.46 -4.26
CA VAL A 36 -5.86 -6.64 -2.83
C VAL A 36 -7.31 -7.00 -2.50
N LEU A 37 -7.50 -7.74 -1.42
CA LEU A 37 -8.79 -8.10 -0.84
C LEU A 37 -9.16 -7.12 0.28
N VAL A 38 -10.36 -6.55 0.24
CA VAL A 38 -10.88 -5.67 1.29
C VAL A 38 -11.29 -6.50 2.52
N MET A 39 -10.68 -6.22 3.68
CA MET A 39 -10.90 -7.01 4.91
C MET A 39 -12.05 -6.48 5.78
N HIS A 40 -12.37 -5.19 5.67
CA HIS A 40 -13.43 -4.50 6.40
C HIS A 40 -14.06 -3.42 5.50
N ASP A 41 -15.34 -3.10 5.72
CA ASP A 41 -15.99 -1.99 5.02
C ASP A 41 -15.24 -0.69 5.33
N VAL A 42 -14.85 0.05 4.30
CA VAL A 42 -14.08 1.30 4.43
C VAL A 42 -14.42 2.26 3.30
N GLY A 43 -14.94 3.44 3.64
CA GLY A 43 -15.39 4.42 2.65
C GLY A 43 -16.47 3.83 1.73
N VAL A 44 -16.14 3.69 0.44
CA VAL A 44 -17.02 3.09 -0.59
C VAL A 44 -16.70 1.62 -0.90
N LEU A 45 -15.70 1.05 -0.23
CA LEU A 45 -15.25 -0.32 -0.44
C LEU A 45 -15.92 -1.26 0.57
N ILE A 46 -16.36 -2.42 0.08
CA ILE A 46 -17.11 -3.41 0.87
C ILE A 46 -16.20 -4.62 1.12
N ARG A 47 -16.28 -5.18 2.33
CA ARG A 47 -15.55 -6.40 2.72
C ARG A 47 -15.75 -7.52 1.69
N GLY A 48 -14.65 -8.19 1.35
CA GLY A 48 -14.60 -9.29 0.39
C GLY A 48 -14.45 -8.84 -1.07
N GLN A 49 -14.52 -7.52 -1.35
CA GLN A 49 -14.25 -6.99 -2.68
C GLN A 49 -12.76 -7.10 -3.01
N LYS A 50 -12.45 -7.49 -4.25
CA LYS A 50 -11.10 -7.37 -4.83
C LYS A 50 -10.98 -6.04 -5.56
N VAL A 51 -9.90 -5.31 -5.30
CA VAL A 51 -9.62 -4.01 -5.91
C VAL A 51 -8.16 -3.91 -6.32
N MET A 52 -7.88 -3.08 -7.32
CA MET A 52 -6.51 -2.80 -7.75
C MET A 52 -5.98 -1.58 -6.98
N VAL A 53 -4.77 -1.70 -6.45
CA VAL A 53 -4.00 -0.58 -5.91
C VAL A 53 -3.25 0.07 -7.05
N ASP A 54 -3.58 1.31 -7.38
CA ASP A 54 -3.01 2.05 -8.51
C ASP A 54 -1.63 2.65 -8.16
N GLU A 55 -1.45 3.10 -6.91
CA GLU A 55 -0.20 3.63 -6.38
C GLU A 55 -0.07 3.31 -4.88
N VAL A 56 1.16 3.30 -4.37
CA VAL A 56 1.47 3.23 -2.93
C VAL A 56 2.06 4.56 -2.49
N LYS A 57 1.62 5.12 -1.36
CA LYS A 57 2.18 6.36 -0.80
C LYS A 57 2.42 6.20 0.69
N VAL A 58 3.04 7.22 1.28
CA VAL A 58 3.33 7.26 2.71
C VAL A 58 2.81 8.57 3.29
N THR A 59 2.22 8.53 4.49
CA THR A 59 1.83 9.73 5.23
C THR A 59 3.05 10.41 5.85
N HIS A 60 2.87 11.63 6.39
CA HIS A 60 3.90 12.30 7.20
C HIS A 60 4.34 11.48 8.42
N ASP A 61 3.46 10.62 8.94
CA ASP A 61 3.77 9.70 10.04
C ASP A 61 4.36 8.36 9.55
N LEU A 62 4.81 8.31 8.29
CA LEU A 62 5.39 7.13 7.63
C LEU A 62 4.46 5.90 7.61
N GLN A 63 3.15 6.12 7.57
CA GLN A 63 2.18 5.04 7.38
C GLN A 63 1.90 4.83 5.90
N THR A 64 1.98 3.58 5.45
CA THR A 64 1.66 3.21 4.06
C THR A 64 0.17 3.39 3.77
N VAL A 65 -0.13 4.01 2.64
CA VAL A 65 -1.49 4.14 2.10
C VAL A 65 -1.54 3.62 0.67
N TYR A 66 -2.64 2.99 0.32
CA TYR A 66 -2.95 2.52 -1.02
C TYR A 66 -3.85 3.53 -1.70
N ILE A 67 -3.48 3.92 -2.91
CA ILE A 67 -4.31 4.75 -3.78
C ILE A 67 -5.14 3.82 -4.65
N ILE A 68 -6.45 3.88 -4.49
CA ILE A 68 -7.42 3.07 -5.24
C ILE A 68 -8.42 4.05 -5.86
N LYS A 69 -8.46 4.13 -7.19
CA LYS A 69 -9.30 5.09 -7.93
C LYS A 69 -9.15 6.53 -7.42
N ASN A 70 -7.90 6.96 -7.25
CA ASN A 70 -7.54 8.30 -6.78
C ASN A 70 -7.97 8.63 -5.33
N VAL A 71 -8.33 7.62 -4.53
CA VAL A 71 -8.66 7.77 -3.10
C VAL A 71 -7.63 7.00 -2.28
N ALA A 72 -7.10 7.64 -1.23
CA ALA A 72 -6.13 7.02 -0.32
C ALA A 72 -6.82 6.24 0.79
N TYR A 73 -6.37 5.01 1.02
CA TYR A 73 -6.82 4.14 2.10
C TYR A 73 -5.62 3.60 2.86
N TYR A 74 -5.71 3.44 4.18
CA TYR A 74 -4.65 2.81 4.93
C TYR A 74 -4.48 1.33 4.56
N TYR A 75 -3.23 0.88 4.44
CA TYR A 75 -2.91 -0.47 3.95
C TYR A 75 -3.54 -1.59 4.80
N TYR A 76 -3.72 -1.36 6.11
CA TYR A 76 -4.23 -2.37 7.05
C TYR A 76 -5.70 -2.75 6.84
N HIS A 77 -6.43 -2.05 5.96
CA HIS A 77 -7.77 -2.46 5.55
C HIS A 77 -7.77 -3.59 4.51
N PHE A 78 -6.60 -3.98 4.01
CA PHE A 78 -6.48 -4.89 2.87
C PHE A 78 -5.52 -6.05 3.13
N GLU A 79 -5.74 -7.15 2.43
CA GLU A 79 -4.82 -8.27 2.32
C GLU A 79 -4.31 -8.37 0.87
N ILE A 80 -3.01 -8.53 0.67
CA ILE A 80 -2.42 -8.65 -0.66
C ILE A 80 -2.72 -10.03 -1.22
N VAL A 81 -3.32 -10.08 -2.41
CA VAL A 81 -3.57 -11.34 -3.12
C VAL A 81 -2.33 -11.66 -3.94
N LEU A 82 -1.51 -12.58 -3.43
CA LEU A 82 -0.33 -13.10 -4.14
C LEU A 82 -0.71 -14.34 -4.96
N GLU A 83 -0.29 -14.36 -6.22
CA GLU A 83 -0.18 -15.60 -7.01
C GLU A 83 1.02 -16.45 -6.57
#